data_AF-A0A929H9K0-F1
#
_entry.id   AF-A0A929H9K0-F1
#
_cell.length_a   1.000
_cell.length_b   1.000
_cell.length_c   1.000
_cell.angle_alpha   90.00
_cell.angle_beta   90.00
_cell.angle_gamma   90.00
#
_symmetry.space_group_name_H-M   'P 1'
#
loop_
_entity.id
_entity.type
_entity.pdbx_description
1 polymer ?
#
loop_
_entity_poly.entity_id
_entity_poly.type
_entity_poly.pdbx_seq_one_letter_code
_entity_poly.pdbx_strand_id
1 'polypeptide(L)'
;MKTRLLILSCLLLALNGVYSQNLKHQFEIHSTSVEGETYPIEVVLPDEYDSTLLYPVLYFTDWWFSSETGPQFYNRMRLAEAIEPIIIVGIGTEGDMNDWVLERTRDLTPTHLPERDIPD
;
A
#
# COMPACT_ATOMS: atom_id res chain seq x y z
N MET A 1 32.14 33.05 4.80
CA MET A 1 30.86 32.97 5.55
C MET A 1 29.63 32.76 4.66
N LYS A 2 29.58 33.29 3.43
CA LYS A 2 28.41 33.20 2.53
C LYS A 2 28.15 31.79 1.95
N THR A 3 29.19 31.01 1.69
CA THR A 3 29.09 29.64 1.13
C THR A 3 28.54 28.61 2.10
N ARG A 4 28.81 28.75 3.41
CA ARG A 4 28.25 27.85 4.44
C ARG A 4 26.75 28.07 4.67
N LEU A 5 26.26 29.30 4.46
CA LEU A 5 24.85 29.65 4.63
C LEU A 5 23.98 29.12 3.47
N LEU A 6 24.52 29.09 2.25
CA LEU A 6 23.88 28.52 1.05
C LEU A 6 23.73 27.00 1.10
N ILE A 7 24.72 26.29 1.65
CA ILE A 7 24.63 24.83 1.84
C ILE A 7 23.54 24.49 2.87
N LEU A 8 23.44 25.28 3.95
CA LEU A 8 22.44 25.08 5.00
C LEU A 8 21.01 25.34 4.49
N SER A 9 20.80 26.34 3.63
CA SER A 9 19.48 26.62 3.06
C SER A 9 19.02 25.56 2.05
N CYS A 10 19.93 24.98 1.25
CA CYS A 10 19.60 23.87 0.37
C CYS A 10 19.27 22.57 1.14
N LEU A 11 19.95 22.31 2.25
CA LEU A 11 19.63 21.19 3.15
C LEU A 11 18.25 21.35 3.81
N LEU A 12 17.89 22.57 4.23
CA LEU A 12 16.58 22.87 4.80
C LEU A 12 15.43 22.76 3.78
N LEU A 13 15.65 23.13 2.52
CA LEU A 13 14.65 22.93 1.46
C LEU A 13 14.50 21.44 1.08
N ALA A 14 15.60 20.68 1.06
CA ALA A 14 15.58 19.24 0.80
C ALA A 14 14.91 18.44 1.95
N LEU A 15 14.99 18.92 3.20
CA LEU A 15 14.33 18.28 4.34
C LEU A 15 12.81 18.50 4.34
N ASN A 16 12.34 19.68 3.94
CA ASN A 16 10.90 19.99 3.90
C ASN A 16 10.18 19.34 2.71
N GLY A 17 10.89 19.04 1.61
CA GLY A 17 10.31 18.41 0.41
C GLY A 17 10.21 16.87 0.45
N VAL A 18 10.70 16.21 1.51
CA VAL A 18 10.89 14.74 1.52
C VAL A 18 10.13 14.03 2.64
N TYR A 19 9.40 14.75 3.49
CA TYR A 19 8.59 14.14 4.54
C TYR A 19 7.09 14.33 4.28
N SER A 20 6.58 13.72 3.21
CA SER A 20 5.17 13.30 3.25
C SER A 20 5.11 11.95 3.95
N GLN A 21 4.81 11.98 5.25
CA GLN A 21 4.45 10.78 5.96
C GLN A 21 3.02 10.45 5.54
N ASN A 22 2.87 9.57 4.55
CA ASN A 22 1.57 9.00 4.23
C ASN A 22 0.98 8.45 5.54
N LEU A 23 -0.15 9.00 5.97
CA LEU A 23 -0.76 8.64 7.24
C LEU A 23 -1.33 7.22 7.11
N LYS A 24 -0.65 6.26 7.74
CA LYS A 24 -1.03 4.86 7.79
C LYS A 24 -2.02 4.63 8.93
N HIS A 25 -3.15 4.03 8.61
CA HIS A 25 -4.13 3.59 9.60
C HIS A 25 -4.20 2.07 9.57
N GLN A 26 -4.15 1.44 10.74
CA GLN A 26 -4.19 0.00 10.86
C GLN A 26 -5.52 -0.45 11.44
N PHE A 27 -6.05 -1.54 10.89
CA PHE A 27 -7.29 -2.18 11.29
C PHE A 27 -7.09 -3.70 11.26
N GLU A 28 -8.04 -4.41 11.84
CA GLU A 28 -8.12 -5.87 11.72
C GLU A 28 -9.51 -6.24 11.18
N ILE A 29 -9.56 -7.24 10.32
CA ILE A 29 -10.82 -7.79 9.80
C ILE A 29 -10.84 -9.29 10.02
N HIS A 30 -11.88 -9.77 10.71
CA HIS A 30 -12.14 -11.20 10.85
C HIS A 30 -12.70 -11.79 9.56
N SER A 31 -12.13 -12.91 9.13
CA SER A 31 -12.59 -13.63 7.94
C SER A 31 -13.95 -14.27 8.18
N THR A 32 -14.82 -14.17 7.18
CA THR A 32 -16.07 -14.95 7.14
C THR A 32 -15.91 -16.26 6.37
N SER A 33 -14.78 -16.45 5.69
CA SER A 33 -14.51 -17.60 4.82
C SER A 33 -13.51 -18.59 5.44
N VAL A 34 -12.66 -18.12 6.34
CA VAL A 34 -11.64 -18.94 7.03
C VAL A 34 -11.84 -18.78 8.53
N GLU A 35 -12.31 -19.84 9.19
CA GLU A 35 -12.62 -19.80 10.62
C GLU A 35 -11.38 -19.48 11.46
N GLY A 36 -11.51 -18.51 12.37
CA GLY A 36 -10.43 -18.07 13.26
C GLY A 36 -9.41 -17.13 12.62
N GLU A 37 -9.51 -16.85 11.31
CA GLU A 37 -8.55 -16.02 10.61
C GLU A 37 -8.86 -14.52 10.76
N THR A 38 -7.81 -13.73 11.01
CA THR A 38 -7.90 -12.27 11.14
C THR A 38 -6.81 -11.62 10.32
N TYR A 39 -7.19 -10.71 9.44
CA TYR A 39 -6.26 -10.05 8.53
C TYR A 39 -5.89 -8.65 9.03
N PRO A 40 -4.60 -8.31 9.16
CA PRO A 40 -4.18 -6.93 9.33
C PRO A 40 -4.43 -6.15 8.05
N ILE A 41 -5.10 -5.01 8.19
CA ILE A 41 -5.41 -4.08 7.12
C ILE A 41 -4.65 -2.78 7.36
N GLU A 42 -3.92 -2.31 6.36
CA GLU A 42 -3.29 -0.99 6.39
C GLU A 42 -3.91 -0.09 5.33
N VAL A 43 -4.42 1.06 5.74
CA VAL A 43 -4.97 2.08 4.86
C VAL A 43 -3.98 3.24 4.77
N VAL A 44 -3.54 3.53 3.55
CA VAL A 44 -2.64 4.64 3.24
C VAL A 44 -3.46 5.71 2.52
N LEU A 45 -3.59 6.87 3.15
CA LEU A 45 -4.30 8.00 2.57
C LEU A 45 -3.38 8.80 1.62
N PRO A 46 -3.94 9.42 0.57
CA PRO A 46 -3.16 10.32 -0.28
C PRO A 46 -2.69 11.56 0.51
N ASP A 47 -1.61 12.17 0.03
CA ASP A 47 -1.20 13.50 0.47
C ASP A 47 -2.37 14.48 0.34
N GLU A 48 -2.53 15.37 1.34
CA GLU A 48 -3.61 16.36 1.37
C GLU A 48 -5.03 15.76 1.33
N TYR A 49 -5.21 14.57 1.93
CA TYR A 49 -6.51 13.92 2.04
C TYR A 49 -7.61 14.86 2.57
N ASP A 50 -8.71 14.93 1.83
CA ASP A 50 -9.92 15.68 2.17
C ASP A 50 -11.12 14.71 2.22
N SER A 51 -11.72 14.60 3.41
CA SER A 51 -12.90 13.74 3.65
C SER A 51 -14.15 14.11 2.83
N THR A 52 -14.18 15.27 2.18
CA THR A 52 -15.28 15.72 1.32
C THR A 52 -15.11 15.30 -0.15
N LEU A 53 -13.94 14.78 -0.53
CA LEU A 53 -13.64 14.31 -1.88
C LEU A 53 -13.77 12.79 -1.99
N LEU A 54 -13.96 12.31 -3.23
CA LEU A 54 -13.95 10.89 -3.56
C LEU A 54 -12.61 10.51 -4.18
N TYR A 55 -12.02 9.43 -3.68
CA TYR A 55 -10.74 8.90 -4.17
C TYR A 55 -10.93 7.48 -4.68
N PRO A 56 -10.29 7.09 -5.80
CA PRO A 56 -10.17 5.68 -6.16
C PRO A 56 -9.45 4.90 -5.06
N VAL A 57 -9.83 3.63 -4.90
CA VAL A 57 -9.24 2.74 -3.90
C VAL A 57 -8.52 1.59 -4.61
N LEU A 58 -7.23 1.42 -4.30
CA LEU A 58 -6.42 0.32 -4.80
C LEU A 58 -6.17 -0.68 -3.67
N TYR A 59 -6.64 -1.91 -3.86
CA TYR A 59 -6.46 -3.01 -2.91
C TYR A 59 -5.23 -3.83 -3.27
N PHE A 60 -4.38 -4.08 -2.28
CA PHE A 60 -3.25 -5.00 -2.37
C PHE A 60 -3.54 -6.22 -1.50
N THR A 61 -3.61 -7.40 -2.12
CA THR A 61 -3.90 -8.66 -1.40
C THR A 61 -2.67 -9.34 -0.82
N ASP A 62 -1.48 -8.83 -1.11
CA ASP A 62 -0.19 -9.37 -0.66
C ASP A 62 0.62 -8.25 0.03
N TRP A 63 0.00 -7.64 1.04
CA TRP A 63 0.55 -6.45 1.68
C TRP A 63 1.79 -6.74 2.51
N TRP A 64 1.90 -7.93 3.10
CA TRP A 64 3.10 -8.34 3.85
C TRP A 64 4.37 -8.14 3.02
N PHE A 65 4.35 -8.52 1.73
CA PHE A 65 5.47 -8.33 0.82
C PHE A 65 5.54 -6.93 0.19
N SER A 66 4.38 -6.29 -0.05
CA SER A 66 4.31 -5.04 -0.83
C SER A 66 4.22 -3.75 -0.01
N SER A 67 4.13 -3.84 1.33
CA SER A 67 3.89 -2.70 2.24
C SER A 67 4.89 -1.56 2.16
N GLU A 68 6.14 -1.84 1.80
CA GLU A 68 7.16 -0.81 1.61
C GLU A 68 7.23 -0.32 0.17
N THR A 69 7.09 -1.22 -0.80
CA THR A 69 7.32 -0.93 -2.22
C THR A 69 6.12 -0.27 -2.89
N GLY A 70 4.90 -0.67 -2.52
CA GLY A 70 3.64 -0.12 -3.04
C GLY A 70 3.53 1.40 -2.82
N PRO A 71 3.59 1.90 -1.56
CA PRO A 71 3.52 3.34 -1.29
C PRO A 71 4.65 4.14 -1.94
N GLN A 72 5.86 3.58 -2.02
CA GLN A 72 6.98 4.25 -2.69
C GLN A 72 6.75 4.39 -4.19
N PHE A 73 6.20 3.36 -4.84
CA PHE A 73 5.87 3.42 -6.26
C PHE A 73 4.75 4.43 -6.52
N TYR A 74 3.70 4.42 -5.69
CA TYR A 74 2.63 5.42 -5.71
C TYR A 74 3.19 6.84 -5.61
N ASN A 75 4.03 7.14 -4.62
CA ASN A 75 4.62 8.46 -4.44
C ASN A 75 5.42 8.91 -5.68
N ARG A 76 6.17 8.01 -6.33
CA ARG A 76 6.90 8.33 -7.57
C ARG A 76 5.97 8.65 -8.72
N MET A 77 4.88 7.89 -8.88
CA MET A 77 3.88 8.16 -9.91
C MET A 77 3.13 9.47 -9.67
N ARG A 78 2.86 9.80 -8.40
CA ARG A 78 2.26 11.08 -7.99
C ARG A 78 3.16 12.26 -8.30
N LEU A 79 4.45 12.16 -7.96
CA LEU A 79 5.44 13.19 -8.27
C LEU A 79 5.58 13.42 -9.79
N ALA A 80 5.40 12.37 -10.59
CA ALA A 80 5.40 12.45 -12.05
C ALA A 80 4.05 12.87 -12.65
N GLU A 81 3.04 13.16 -11.83
CA GLU A 81 1.66 13.48 -12.24
C GLU A 81 1.03 12.40 -13.14
N ALA A 82 1.49 11.15 -13.04
CA ALA A 82 1.05 10.05 -13.90
C ALA A 82 -0.26 9.40 -13.43
N ILE A 83 -0.63 9.61 -12.16
CA ILE A 83 -1.86 9.08 -11.55
C ILE A 83 -2.52 10.12 -10.64
N GLU A 84 -3.84 10.02 -10.52
CA GLU A 84 -4.61 10.77 -9.52
C GLU A 84 -4.32 10.29 -8.09
N PRO A 85 -4.68 11.06 -7.04
CA PRO A 85 -4.48 10.62 -5.66
C PRO A 85 -5.42 9.44 -5.39
N ILE A 86 -4.90 8.40 -4.74
CA ILE A 86 -5.67 7.20 -4.43
C ILE A 86 -5.53 6.84 -2.95
N ILE A 87 -6.50 6.10 -2.44
CA ILE A 87 -6.38 5.40 -1.15
C ILE A 87 -5.82 4.01 -1.45
N ILE A 88 -4.77 3.61 -0.74
CA ILE A 88 -4.24 2.24 -0.82
C ILE A 88 -4.77 1.47 0.38
N VAL A 89 -5.32 0.28 0.14
CA VAL A 89 -5.76 -0.66 1.17
C VAL A 89 -4.94 -1.93 1.03
N GLY A 90 -3.99 -2.11 1.95
CA GLY A 90 -3.20 -3.32 2.06
C GLY A 90 -3.87 -4.36 2.93
N ILE A 91 -4.10 -5.55 2.38
CA ILE A 91 -4.55 -6.75 3.09
C ILE A 91 -3.31 -7.61 3.30
N GLY A 92 -2.92 -7.76 4.56
CA GLY A 92 -1.69 -8.44 4.95
C GLY A 92 -1.96 -9.78 5.62
N THR A 93 -0.87 -10.30 6.16
CA THR A 93 -0.78 -11.46 7.04
C THR A 93 0.22 -11.09 8.14
N GLU A 94 0.22 -11.83 9.24
CA GLU A 94 1.23 -11.71 10.30
C GLU A 94 2.18 -12.92 10.25
N GLY A 95 3.26 -12.85 11.02
CA GLY A 95 4.21 -13.96 11.12
C GLY A 95 5.37 -13.87 10.12
N ASP A 96 5.99 -15.03 9.89
CA ASP A 96 7.23 -15.15 9.13
C ASP A 96 7.00 -15.48 7.64
N MET A 97 8.10 -15.72 6.92
CA MET A 97 8.06 -16.07 5.51
C MET A 97 7.25 -17.36 5.23
N ASN A 98 7.28 -18.34 6.12
CA ASN A 98 6.53 -19.57 5.94
C ASN A 98 5.03 -19.33 6.16
N ASP A 99 4.67 -18.56 7.19
CA ASP A 99 3.28 -18.17 7.47
C ASP A 99 2.71 -17.42 6.26
N TRP A 100 3.47 -16.42 5.76
CA TRP A 100 3.12 -15.68 4.56
C TRP A 100 2.91 -16.57 3.33
N VAL A 101 3.82 -17.53 3.07
CA VAL A 101 3.69 -18.46 1.94
C VAL A 101 2.44 -19.33 2.07
N LEU A 102 2.14 -19.85 3.26
CA LEU A 102 1.00 -20.73 3.48
C LEU A 102 -0.32 -19.98 3.30
N GLU A 103 -0.46 -18.82 3.95
CA GLU A 103 -1.68 -18.02 3.91
C GLU A 103 -1.94 -17.45 2.51
N ARG A 104 -0.93 -16.88 1.86
CA ARG A 104 -1.10 -16.37 0.49
C ARG A 104 -1.45 -17.48 -0.49
N THR A 105 -0.91 -18.68 -0.30
CA THR A 105 -1.22 -19.82 -1.18
C THR A 105 -2.66 -20.26 -1.00
N ARG A 106 -3.15 -20.32 0.24
CA ARG A 106 -4.55 -20.60 0.55
C ARG A 106 -5.48 -19.55 -0.07
N ASP A 107 -5.16 -18.27 0.10
CA ASP A 107 -6.09 -17.18 -0.19
C ASP A 107 -6.05 -16.71 -1.64
N LEU A 108 -4.90 -16.79 -2.30
CA LEU A 108 -4.70 -16.30 -3.67
C LEU A 108 -4.71 -17.42 -4.72
N THR A 109 -4.99 -18.66 -4.32
CA THR A 109 -5.14 -19.80 -5.24
C THR A 109 -6.59 -20.26 -5.28
N PRO A 110 -7.27 -20.16 -6.44
CA PRO A 110 -8.61 -20.69 -6.60
C PRO A 110 -8.64 -22.21 -6.40
N THR A 111 -9.57 -22.70 -5.58
CA THR A 111 -9.79 -24.15 -5.37
C THR A 111 -10.70 -24.78 -6.42
N HIS A 112 -11.40 -23.96 -7.19
CA HIS A 112 -12.23 -24.37 -8.33
C HIS A 112 -11.81 -23.58 -9.56
N LEU A 113 -11.51 -24.29 -10.65
CA LEU A 113 -11.32 -23.71 -11.97
C LEU A 113 -12.62 -23.86 -12.74
N PRO A 114 -13.19 -22.78 -13.31
CA PRO A 114 -14.33 -22.92 -14.21
C PRO A 114 -13.92 -23.79 -15.40
N GLU A 115 -14.87 -24.56 -15.92
CA GLU A 115 -14.66 -25.38 -17.11
C GLU A 115 -14.15 -24.48 -18.24
N ARG A 116 -13.01 -24.84 -18.83
CA ARG A 116 -12.37 -24.01 -19.86
C ARG A 116 -13.24 -24.10 -21.10
N ASP A 117 -13.88 -23.00 -21.49
CA ASP A 117 -14.39 -22.84 -22.86
C ASP A 117 -13.17 -22.92 -23.79
N ILE A 118 -12.90 -24.10 -24.33
CA ILE A 118 -11.96 -24.29 -25.43
C ILE A 118 -12.78 -23.97 -26.68
N PRO A 119 -12.52 -22.85 -27.38
CA PRO A 119 -13.13 -22.68 -28.69
C PRO A 119 -12.62 -23.81 -29.58
N ASP A 120 -13.55 -24.51 -30.25
CA ASP A 120 -13.26 -25.49 -31.31
C ASP A 120 -12.32 -24.92 -32.39
#